data_AF-A0A0G1V5C4-F1
#
_entry.id   AF-A0A0G1V5C4-F1
#
_cell.length_a   1.000
_cell.length_b   1.000
_cell.length_c   1.000
_cell.angle_alpha   90.00
_cell.angle_beta   90.00
_cell.angle_gamma   90.00
#
_symmetry.space_group_name_H-M   'P 1'
#
loop_
_entity.id
_entity.type
_entity.pdbx_description
1 polymer ?
#
loop_
_entity_poly.entity_id
_entity_poly.type
_entity_poly.pdbx_seq_one_letter_code
_entity_poly.pdbx_strand_id
1 'polypeptide(L)' 'TLEGELDLKIRPGTQPGTTVRLSGKGIPKLRSLRGDERGDFYIRLQIKFPDRLTRRQKELLEEFQNIS' A
#
# COMPACT_ATOMS: atom_id res chain seq x y z
N THR A 1 1.65 11.71 2.29
CA THR A 1 0.31 12.34 2.31
C THR A 1 0.45 13.83 2.07
N LEU A 2 -0.65 14.59 1.94
CA LEU A 2 -0.59 16.05 1.80
C LEU A 2 0.06 16.75 3.01
N GLU A 3 0.16 16.05 4.15
CA GLU A 3 0.72 16.56 5.41
C GLU A 3 2.11 16.00 5.73
N GLY A 4 2.68 15.17 4.85
CA GLY A 4 3.96 14.51 5.07
C GLY A 4 3.86 12.98 5.10
N GLU A 5 4.91 12.35 5.62
CA GLU A 5 5.08 10.89 5.67
C GLU A 5 4.11 10.24 6.67
N LEU A 6 3.73 8.99 6.41
CA LEU A 6 2.87 8.21 7.28
C LEU A 6 3.32 6.76 7.24
N ASP A 7 3.50 6.16 8.41
CA ASP A 7 3.78 4.75 8.52
C ASP A 7 2.51 3.92 8.33
N LEU A 8 2.53 3.03 7.34
CA LEU A 8 1.45 2.09 7.07
C LEU A 8 1.89 0.67 7.43
N LYS A 9 1.22 0.05 8.39
CA LYS A 9 1.45 -1.36 8.73
C LYS A 9 0.72 -2.29 7.76
N ILE A 10 1.48 -3.03 6.96
CA ILE A 10 0.95 -4.06 6.05
C ILE A 10 0.88 -5.40 6.79
N ARG A 11 -0.29 -6.04 6.83
CA ARG A 11 -0.46 -7.34 7.48
C ARG A 11 0.07 -8.47 6.57
N PRO A 12 0.64 -9.55 7.12
CA PRO A 12 0.95 -10.75 6.34
C PRO A 12 -0.28 -11.25 5.57
N GLY A 13 -0.08 -11.72 4.34
CA GLY A 13 -1.17 -12.22 3.48
C GLY A 13 -2.02 -11.13 2.80
N THR A 14 -1.66 -9.85 2.94
CA THR A 14 -2.34 -8.76 2.21
C THR A 14 -2.21 -8.97 0.71
N GLN A 15 -3.35 -8.99 0.01
CA GLN A 15 -3.39 -9.31 -1.40
C GLN A 15 -3.00 -8.10 -2.28
N PRO A 16 -2.39 -8.33 -3.45
CA PRO A 16 -2.16 -7.28 -4.43
C PRO A 16 -3.47 -6.58 -4.81
N GLY A 17 -3.41 -5.26 -5.00
CA GLY A 17 -4.58 -4.45 -5.33
C GLY A 17 -5.47 -4.08 -4.15
N THR A 18 -5.16 -4.55 -2.92
CA THR A 18 -5.86 -4.14 -1.70
C THR A 18 -5.84 -2.61 -1.56
N THR A 19 -7.00 -2.03 -1.29
CA THR A 19 -7.15 -0.60 -1.04
C THR A 19 -7.25 -0.33 0.45
N VAL A 20 -6.41 0.56 0.95
CA VAL A 20 -6.44 1.06 2.33
C VAL A 20 -6.98 2.48 2.33
N ARG A 21 -7.97 2.75 3.18
CA ARG A 21 -8.57 4.07 3.37
C ARG A 21 -7.98 4.75 4.61
N LEU A 22 -7.43 5.94 4.42
CA LEU A 22 -6.97 6.83 5.48
C LEU A 22 -7.99 7.95 5.66
N SER A 23 -8.84 7.81 6.68
CA SER A 23 -9.92 8.77 6.95
C SER A 23 -9.36 10.16 7.27
N GLY A 24 -9.91 11.22 6.67
CA GLY A 24 -9.55 12.61 7.01
C GLY A 24 -8.13 13.06 6.59
N LYS A 25 -7.41 12.21 5.82
CA LYS A 25 -6.09 12.53 5.25
C LYS A 25 -6.14 12.95 3.78
N GLY A 26 -7.34 13.14 3.24
CA GLY A 26 -7.58 13.66 1.90
C GLY A 26 -7.59 15.18 1.85
N ILE A 27 -8.04 15.71 0.71
CA ILE A 27 -8.04 17.15 0.43
C ILE A 27 -9.07 17.87 1.33
N PRO A 28 -8.76 19.07 1.88
CA PRO A 28 -9.72 19.89 2.61
C PRO A 28 -10.87 20.34 1.69
N LYS A 29 -12.11 20.26 2.19
CA LYS A 29 -13.28 20.67 1.40
C LYS A 29 -13.32 22.20 1.31
N LEU A 30 -13.43 22.75 0.10
CA LEU A 30 -13.48 24.21 -0.13
C LEU A 30 -14.75 24.89 0.43
N ARG A 31 -15.85 24.15 0.61
CA ARG A 31 -17.18 24.71 0.97
C ARG A 31 -17.62 24.48 2.42
N SER A 32 -16.81 23.84 3.24
CA SER A 32 -17.19 23.56 4.63
C SER A 32 -17.14 24.85 5.46
N LEU A 33 -18.32 25.33 5.88
CA LEU A 33 -18.52 26.46 6.79
C LEU A 33 -17.83 26.29 8.16
N ARG A 34 -17.35 25.08 8.47
CA ARG A 34 -16.49 24.74 9.60
C ARG A 34 -15.19 24.21 9.00
N GLY A 35 -14.11 24.99 9.05
CA GLY A 35 -12.87 24.83 8.26
C GLY A 35 -12.04 23.55 8.45
N ASP A 36 -12.59 22.48 9.01
CA ASP A 36 -11.87 21.25 9.38
C ASP A 36 -12.34 19.98 8.65
N GLU A 37 -13.31 20.07 7.73
CA GLU A 37 -13.78 18.87 7.02
C GLU A 37 -12.83 18.47 5.88
N ARG A 38 -12.24 17.29 6.00
CA ARG A 38 -11.28 16.73 5.02
C ARG A 38 -11.81 15.46 4.41
N GLY A 39 -11.48 15.23 3.14
CA GLY A 39 -11.74 13.98 2.46
C GLY A 39 -10.88 12.82 2.97
N ASP A 40 -11.02 11.68 2.32
CA ASP A 40 -10.23 10.49 2.62
C ASP A 40 -9.10 10.30 1.59
N PHE A 41 -8.02 9.65 2.01
CA PHE A 41 -6.91 9.28 1.15
C PHE A 41 -6.91 7.77 0.94
N TYR A 42 -6.99 7.33 -0.31
CA TYR A 42 -7.00 5.90 -0.66
C TYR A 42 -5.66 5.48 -1.22
N ILE A 43 -5.08 4.43 -0.65
CA ILE A 43 -3.83 3.81 -1.10
C ILE A 43 -4.18 2.47 -1.73
N ARG A 44 -3.76 2.24 -2.97
CA ARG A 44 -3.83 0.92 -3.60
C ARG A 44 -2.46 0.27 -3.55
N LEU A 45 -2.37 -0.88 -2.90
CA LEU A 45 -1.12 -1.63 -2.81
C LEU A 45 -0.82 -2.31 -4.16
N GLN A 46 0.37 -2.06 -4.68
CA GLN A 46 0.88 -2.69 -5.89
C GLN A 46 2.10 -3.55 -5.54
N ILE A 47 2.13 -4.77 -6.06
CA ILE A 47 3.29 -5.65 -5.94
C ILE A 47 4.13 -5.45 -7.19
N LYS A 48 5.40 -5.09 -6.98
CA LYS A 48 6.39 -5.01 -8.05
C LYS A 48 7.25 -6.27 -8.01
N PHE A 49 7.24 -7.03 -9.08
CA PHE A 49 8.15 -8.16 -9.26
C PHE A 49 9.50 -7.65 -9.80
N PRO A 50 10.63 -8.24 -9.37
CA PRO A 50 11.94 -7.89 -9.91
C PRO A 50 12.12 -8.46 -11.33
N ASP A 51 12.74 -7.68 -12.22
CA ASP A 51 12.98 -8.09 -13.61
C ASP A 51 14.15 -9.09 -13.76
N ARG A 52 15.07 -9.11 -12.79
CA ARG A 52 16.23 -9.99 -12.76
C ARG A 52 16.37 -10.64 -11.40
N LEU A 53 16.61 -11.95 -11.41
CA LEU A 53 16.83 -12.75 -10.21
C LEU A 53 18.26 -13.24 -10.17
N THR A 54 18.86 -13.17 -8.99
CA THR A 54 20.11 -13.87 -8.68
C THR A 54 19.86 -15.38 -8.60
N ARG A 55 20.93 -16.19 -8.72
CA ARG A 55 20.86 -17.65 -8.59
C ARG A 55 20.16 -18.07 -7.30
N ARG A 56 20.54 -17.47 -6.16
CA ARG A 56 19.97 -17.81 -4.85
C ARG A 56 18.48 -17.47 -4.75
N GLN A 57 18.03 -16.37 -5.33
CA GLN A 57 16.61 -16.01 -5.34
C GLN A 57 15.77 -17.00 -6.17
N LYS A 58 16.32 -17.51 -7.28
CA LYS A 58 15.65 -18.52 -8.10
C LYS A 58 15.51 -19.85 -7.36
N GLU A 59 16.57 -20.30 -6.70
CA GLU A 59 16.56 -21.52 -5.87
C GLU A 59 15.47 -21.45 -4.79
N LEU A 60 15.36 -20.34 -4.06
CA LEU A 60 14.33 -20.15 -3.03
C LEU A 60 12.89 -20.19 -3.58
N LEU A 61 12.68 -19.66 -4.79
CA LEU A 61 11.37 -19.71 -5.43
C LEU A 61 11.02 -21.14 -5.90
N GLU A 62 11.99 -21.89 -6.40
CA GLU A 62 11.82 -23.30 -6.79
C GLU A 62 11.54 -24.18 -5.55
N GLU A 63 12.28 -23.99 -4.46
CA GLU A 63 12.00 -24.65 -3.17
C GLU A 63 10.60 -24.33 -2.66
N PHE A 64 10.18 -23.05 -2.72
CA PHE A 64 8.83 -22.64 -2.31
C PHE A 64 7.74 -23.31 -3.15
N GLN A 65 7.94 -23.44 -4.46
CA GLN A 65 7.01 -24.12 -5.36
C GLN A 65 6.89 -25.62 -5.10
N ASN A 66 7.95 -26.28 -4.63
CA ASN A 66 7.93 -27.73 -4.35
C ASN A 66 7.23 -28.07 -3.02
N ILE A 67 7.12 -27.11 -2.10
CA ILE A 67 6.56 -27.31 -0.75
C ILE A 67 5.11 -26.79 -0.66
N SER A 68 4.72 -25.85 -1.53
CA SER A 68 3.37 -25.28 -1.59
C SER A 68 2.46 -26.10 -2.50
#